data_AF-A0A844D9C1-F1
#
_entry.id   AF-A0A844D9C1-F1
#
_cell.length_a   1.000
_cell.length_b   1.000
_cell.length_c   1.000
_cell.angle_alpha   90.00
_cell.angle_beta   90.00
_cell.angle_gamma   90.00
#
_symmetry.space_group_name_H-M   'P 1'
#
loop_
_entity.id
_entity.type
_entity.pdbx_description
1 polymer ?
#
loop_
_entity_poly.entity_id
_entity_poly.type
_entity_poly.pdbx_seq_one_letter_code
_entity_poly.pdbx_strand_id
1 'polypeptide(L)'
;MTQAWLVLTRPDGRDVTAPSEAQLAAALSDVYSGKTASPEGGPGSAVLRFGYDDGLMYEMEVSSGGAVRFAEWSDRDCEIALASPRTMTVLKQADALQLWRLMAQRQVAKIRNQPWLDD
;
A
#
# COMPACT_ATOMS: atom_id res chain seq x y z
N MET A 1 23.23 9.21 5.97
CA MET A 1 22.69 8.08 5.19
C MET A 1 21.19 8.09 5.41
N THR A 2 20.38 8.31 4.38
CA THR A 2 18.92 8.23 4.52
C THR A 2 18.55 6.75 4.69
N GLN A 3 17.99 6.39 5.85
CA GLN A 3 17.45 5.05 6.03
C GLN A 3 16.10 4.98 5.33
N ALA A 4 15.91 3.91 4.57
CA ALA A 4 14.65 3.64 3.92
C ALA A 4 13.85 2.70 4.82
N TRP A 5 12.61 3.07 5.09
CA TRP A 5 11.70 2.34 5.96
C TRP A 5 10.58 1.73 5.13
N LEU A 6 9.97 0.66 5.66
CA LEU A 6 8.83 -0.03 5.09
C LEU A 6 7.90 -0.38 6.24
N VAL A 7 6.64 0.05 6.18
CA VAL A 7 5.64 -0.18 7.22
C VAL A 7 4.35 -0.67 6.56
N LEU A 8 3.83 -1.78 7.06
CA LEU A 8 2.51 -2.29 6.72
C LEU A 8 1.56 -1.93 7.86
N THR A 9 0.54 -1.13 7.58
CA THR A 9 -0.64 -1.00 8.43
C THR A 9 -1.64 -2.08 8.02
N ARG A 10 -1.93 -3.01 8.93
CA ARG A 10 -2.88 -4.11 8.72
C ARG A 10 -4.33 -3.60 8.79
N PRO A 11 -5.31 -4.40 8.33
CA PRO A 11 -6.73 -4.01 8.40
C PRO A 11 -7.28 -3.77 9.81
N ASP A 12 -6.64 -4.34 10.82
CA ASP A 12 -6.97 -4.12 12.23
C ASP A 12 -6.30 -2.86 12.82
N GLY A 13 -5.61 -2.07 12.00
CA GLY A 13 -4.92 -0.84 12.37
C GLY A 13 -3.53 -1.03 12.97
N ARG A 14 -3.03 -2.28 13.11
CA ARG A 14 -1.69 -2.52 13.66
C ARG A 14 -0.60 -2.34 12.60
N ASP A 15 0.48 -1.67 13.00
CA ASP A 15 1.66 -1.51 12.17
C ASP A 15 2.67 -2.66 12.32
N VAL A 16 3.26 -3.05 11.20
CA VAL A 16 4.37 -4.01 11.12
C VAL A 16 5.52 -3.32 10.38
N THR A 17 6.61 -3.07 11.08
CA THR A 17 7.85 -2.53 10.50
C THR A 17 8.63 -3.62 9.76
N ALA A 18 9.16 -3.30 8.58
CA ALA A 18 9.89 -4.22 7.72
C ALA A 18 9.16 -5.57 7.53
N PRO A 19 7.89 -5.55 7.06
CA PRO A 19 7.08 -6.76 6.92
C PRO A 19 7.73 -7.77 5.98
N SER A 20 7.73 -9.03 6.38
CA SER A 20 8.06 -10.15 5.50
C SER A 20 6.98 -10.36 4.42
N GLU A 21 7.35 -11.04 3.34
CA GLU A 21 6.38 -11.38 2.29
C GLU A 21 5.19 -12.20 2.81
N ALA A 22 5.42 -13.10 3.77
CA ALA A 22 4.35 -13.87 4.40
C ALA A 22 3.35 -12.97 5.16
N GLN A 23 3.85 -11.92 5.82
CA GLN A 23 3.00 -10.95 6.52
C GLN A 23 2.21 -10.06 5.54
N LEU A 24 2.83 -9.68 4.42
CA LEU A 24 2.14 -9.00 3.31
C LEU A 24 1.00 -9.87 2.76
N ALA A 25 1.29 -11.14 2.44
CA ALA A 25 0.30 -12.07 1.94
C ALA A 25 -0.85 -12.30 2.94
N ALA A 26 -0.54 -12.44 4.23
CA ALA A 26 -1.53 -12.59 5.28
C ALA A 26 -2.46 -11.37 5.39
N ALA A 27 -1.92 -10.15 5.39
CA ALA A 27 -2.73 -8.94 5.44
C ALA A 27 -3.65 -8.80 4.21
N LEU A 28 -3.19 -9.15 3.01
CA LEU A 28 -4.06 -9.19 1.83
C LEU A 28 -5.14 -10.27 1.96
N SER A 29 -4.81 -11.44 2.51
CA SER A 29 -5.81 -12.47 2.76
C SER A 29 -6.93 -11.96 3.68
N ASP A 30 -6.57 -11.19 4.71
CA ASP A 30 -7.52 -10.56 5.62
C ASP A 30 -8.44 -9.57 4.85
N VAL A 31 -7.86 -8.67 4.03
CA VAL A 31 -8.60 -7.70 3.20
C VAL A 31 -9.55 -8.39 2.22
N TYR A 32 -9.06 -9.35 1.44
CA TYR A 32 -9.84 -10.03 0.41
C TYR A 32 -10.91 -10.96 0.98
N SER A 33 -10.75 -11.43 2.23
CA SER A 33 -11.79 -12.18 2.91
C SER A 33 -13.03 -11.32 3.20
N GLY A 34 -12.86 -9.99 3.29
CA GLY A 34 -13.91 -9.04 3.67
C GLY A 34 -14.40 -9.18 5.11
N LYS A 35 -13.75 -10.03 5.93
CA LYS A 35 -14.19 -10.33 7.30
C LYS A 35 -13.61 -9.38 8.34
N THR A 36 -12.53 -8.68 8.01
CA THR A 36 -11.90 -7.73 8.92
C THR A 36 -12.50 -6.36 8.69
N ALA A 37 -13.16 -5.83 9.73
CA ALA A 37 -13.63 -4.45 9.73
C ALA A 37 -12.46 -3.51 10.00
N SER A 38 -12.49 -2.35 9.36
CA SER A 38 -11.63 -1.22 9.73
C SER A 38 -11.98 -0.75 11.15
N PRO A 39 -11.05 -0.13 11.88
CA PRO A 39 -11.29 0.41 13.23
C PRO A 39 -12.49 1.37 13.29
N GLU A 40 -12.79 2.04 12.18
CA GLU A 40 -13.89 3.01 12.04
C GLU A 40 -15.24 2.37 11.65
N GLY A 41 -15.33 1.04 11.62
CA GLY A 41 -16.59 0.31 11.36
C GLY A 41 -16.95 0.13 9.87
N GLY A 42 -16.01 0.41 8.95
CA GLY A 42 -16.13 0.16 7.52
C GLY A 42 -15.44 -1.14 7.06
N PRO A 43 -15.48 -1.46 5.76
CA PRO A 43 -14.67 -2.53 5.20
C PRO A 43 -13.18 -2.31 5.48
N GLY A 44 -12.46 -3.39 5.83
CA GLY A 44 -11.02 -3.36 6.07
C GLY A 44 -10.23 -2.97 4.83
N SER A 45 -9.25 -2.07 5.00
CA SER A 45 -8.17 -1.84 4.03
C SER A 45 -6.82 -2.08 4.69
N ALA A 46 -5.80 -2.39 3.91
CA ALA A 46 -4.43 -2.47 4.38
C ALA A 46 -3.55 -1.52 3.58
N VAL A 47 -2.59 -0.90 4.24
CA VAL A 47 -1.75 0.13 3.64
C VAL A 47 -0.29 -0.25 3.78
N LEU A 48 0.43 -0.32 2.67
CA LEU A 48 1.87 -0.47 2.64
C LEU A 48 2.52 0.86 2.30
N ARG A 49 3.37 1.34 3.21
CA ARG A 49 4.13 2.58 3.05
C ARG A 49 5.61 2.28 2.98
N PHE A 50 6.30 2.92 2.05
CA PHE A 50 7.76 2.96 2.08
C PHE A 50 8.23 4.38 1.81
N GLY A 51 9.32 4.77 2.44
CA GLY A 51 9.88 6.10 2.28
C GLY A 51 11.31 6.19 2.81
N TYR A 52 11.82 7.41 2.81
CA TYR A 52 13.10 7.77 3.42
C TYR A 52 12.85 8.71 4.59
N ASP A 53 13.77 8.76 5.57
CA ASP A 53 13.59 9.63 6.74
C ASP A 53 13.46 11.13 6.39
N ASP A 54 14.18 11.57 5.34
CA ASP A 54 14.17 12.96 4.84
C ASP A 54 13.78 12.99 3.35
N GLY A 55 12.57 12.55 3.00
CA GLY A 55 12.07 12.76 1.65
C GLY A 55 10.89 11.89 1.24
N LEU A 56 10.93 11.48 -0.03
CA LEU A 56 9.81 10.84 -0.72
C LEU A 56 9.23 9.66 0.04
N MET A 57 7.91 9.66 0.16
CA MET A 57 7.13 8.56 0.69
C MET A 57 6.11 8.10 -0.36
N TYR A 58 5.91 6.80 -0.43
CA TYR A 58 4.95 6.15 -1.28
C TYR A 58 3.98 5.36 -0.42
N GLU A 59 2.71 5.47 -0.75
CA GLU A 59 1.62 4.78 -0.06
C GLU A 59 0.85 3.94 -1.07
N MET A 60 0.60 2.68 -0.72
CA MET A 60 -0.30 1.82 -1.48
C MET A 60 -1.33 1.18 -0.57
N GLU A 61 -2.57 1.62 -0.71
CA GLU A 61 -3.73 1.06 -0.04
C GLU A 61 -4.37 -0.02 -0.92
N VAL A 62 -4.79 -1.12 -0.28
CA VAL A 62 -5.64 -2.15 -0.87
C VAL A 62 -6.86 -2.33 0.03
N SER A 63 -8.04 -2.08 -0.52
CA SER A 63 -9.32 -2.19 0.19
C SER A 63 -10.07 -3.46 -0.19
N SER A 64 -11.04 -3.84 0.63
CA SER A 64 -11.94 -4.97 0.32
C SER A 64 -12.54 -4.81 -1.09
N GLY A 65 -12.61 -5.90 -1.86
CA GLY A 65 -13.05 -5.86 -3.26
C GLY A 65 -11.93 -5.55 -4.26
N GLY A 66 -10.69 -5.36 -3.78
CA GLY A 66 -9.51 -5.24 -4.63
C GLY A 66 -9.26 -3.84 -5.19
N ALA A 67 -9.92 -2.81 -4.67
CA ALA A 67 -9.59 -1.44 -5.01
C ALA A 67 -8.18 -1.11 -4.50
N VAL A 68 -7.32 -0.62 -5.39
CA VAL A 68 -5.95 -0.22 -5.08
C VAL A 68 -5.81 1.27 -5.32
N ARG A 69 -5.21 1.97 -4.37
CA ARG A 69 -4.85 3.39 -4.46
C ARG A 69 -3.37 3.56 -4.18
N PHE A 70 -2.67 4.22 -5.09
CA PHE A 70 -1.24 4.52 -4.98
C PHE A 70 -1.03 6.03 -4.93
N ALA A 71 -0.43 6.52 -3.86
CA ALA A 71 -0.16 7.93 -3.63
C ALA A 71 1.34 8.19 -3.42
N GLU A 72 1.78 9.37 -3.84
CA GLU A 72 3.18 9.79 -3.79
C GLU A 72 3.25 11.12 -3.02
N TRP A 73 4.13 11.18 -2.02
CA TRP A 73 4.22 12.27 -1.06
C TRP A 73 5.64 12.80 -0.96
N SER A 74 5.75 14.11 -0.72
CA SER A 74 7.04 14.81 -0.60
C SER A 74 7.77 14.45 0.70
N ASP A 75 6.98 14.08 1.71
CA ASP A 75 7.36 13.90 3.11
C ASP A 75 6.52 12.76 3.73
N ARG A 76 6.90 12.36 4.95
CA ARG A 76 6.25 11.28 5.70
C ARG A 76 4.92 11.70 6.34
N ASP A 77 4.72 12.98 6.56
CA ASP A 77 3.53 13.53 7.23
C ASP A 77 2.36 13.71 6.26
N CYS A 78 2.53 13.32 4.99
CA CYS A 78 1.56 13.46 3.92
C CYS A 78 1.14 14.93 3.70
N GLU A 79 2.01 15.89 3.97
CA GLU A 79 1.67 17.31 3.85
C GLU A 79 1.54 17.74 2.39
N ILE A 80 2.42 17.24 1.51
CA ILE A 80 2.42 17.61 0.08
C ILE A 80 2.33 16.36 -0.80
N ALA A 81 1.20 16.21 -1.50
CA ALA A 81 1.04 15.21 -2.55
C ALA A 81 1.81 15.63 -3.81
N LEU A 82 2.62 14.72 -4.35
CA LEU A 82 3.43 14.97 -5.56
C LEU A 82 2.66 14.75 -6.85
N ALA A 83 1.58 13.98 -6.80
CA ALA A 83 0.68 13.70 -7.90
C ALA A 83 -0.70 13.31 -7.36
N SER A 84 -1.73 13.41 -8.20
CA SER A 84 -3.03 12.79 -7.90
C SER A 84 -2.85 11.28 -7.68
N PRO A 85 -3.52 10.69 -6.67
CA PRO A 85 -3.43 9.25 -6.44
C PRO A 85 -3.87 8.47 -7.66
N ARG A 86 -3.10 7.45 -8.03
CA ARG A 86 -3.45 6.53 -9.10
C ARG A 86 -4.34 5.42 -8.53
N THR A 87 -5.36 5.02 -9.27
CA THR A 87 -6.28 3.98 -8.82
C THR A 87 -6.40 2.85 -9.83
N MET A 88 -6.66 1.64 -9.35
CA MET A 88 -7.01 0.49 -10.18
C MET A 88 -7.83 -0.53 -9.39
N THR A 89 -8.36 -1.53 -10.07
CA THR A 89 -9.02 -2.67 -9.43
C THR A 89 -8.26 -3.96 -9.72
N VAL A 90 -7.90 -4.66 -8.66
CA VAL A 90 -7.14 -5.91 -8.69
C VAL A 90 -7.95 -7.02 -8.04
N LEU A 91 -8.67 -7.81 -8.84
CA LEU A 91 -9.59 -8.83 -8.31
C LEU A 91 -8.87 -10.05 -7.70
N LYS A 92 -7.62 -10.32 -8.10
CA LYS A 92 -6.85 -11.45 -7.59
C LYS A 92 -5.86 -10.97 -6.53
N GLN A 93 -5.91 -11.58 -5.36
CA GLN A 93 -4.98 -11.31 -4.26
C GLN A 93 -3.50 -11.41 -4.68
N ALA A 94 -3.16 -12.35 -5.57
CA ALA A 94 -1.79 -12.54 -6.05
C ALA A 94 -1.26 -11.31 -6.82
N ASP A 95 -2.13 -10.62 -7.56
CA ASP A 95 -1.76 -9.43 -8.32
C ASP A 95 -1.53 -8.24 -7.36
N ALA A 96 -2.34 -8.11 -6.30
CA ALA A 96 -2.12 -7.11 -5.25
C ALA A 96 -0.82 -7.38 -4.48
N LEU A 97 -0.52 -8.65 -4.19
CA LEU A 97 0.75 -9.05 -3.56
C LEU A 97 1.94 -8.68 -4.45
N GLN A 98 1.81 -8.83 -5.77
CA GLN A 98 2.85 -8.44 -6.70
C GLN A 98 3.12 -6.93 -6.66
N LEU A 99 2.09 -6.09 -6.56
CA LEU A 99 2.27 -4.65 -6.38
C LEU A 99 2.98 -4.32 -5.06
N TRP A 100 2.60 -4.97 -3.96
CA TRP A 100 3.28 -4.82 -2.66
C TRP A 100 4.73 -5.31 -2.67
N ARG A 101 5.06 -6.36 -3.44
CA ARG A 101 6.45 -6.77 -3.66
C ARG A 101 7.25 -5.70 -4.38
N LEU A 102 6.66 -5.05 -5.40
CA LEU A 102 7.32 -3.93 -6.09
C LEU A 102 7.58 -2.76 -5.14
N MET A 103 6.63 -2.45 -4.23
CA MET A 103 6.80 -1.44 -3.18
C MET A 103 7.96 -1.81 -2.24
N ALA A 104 7.97 -3.03 -1.71
CA ALA A 104 9.02 -3.52 -0.81
C ALA A 104 10.41 -3.52 -1.47
N GLN A 105 10.47 -3.74 -2.79
CA GLN A 105 11.69 -3.71 -3.61
C GLN A 105 11.99 -2.32 -4.19
N ARG A 106 11.20 -1.29 -3.85
CA ARG A 106 11.35 0.11 -4.29
C ARG A 106 11.34 0.28 -5.81
N GLN A 107 10.62 -0.58 -6.51
CA GLN A 107 10.51 -0.60 -7.96
C GLN A 107 9.44 0.39 -8.46
N VAL A 108 9.52 1.65 -8.05
CA VAL A 108 8.49 2.70 -8.31
C VAL A 108 8.23 2.87 -9.80
N ALA A 109 9.27 2.84 -10.64
CA ALA A 109 9.10 2.93 -12.08
C ALA A 109 8.16 1.84 -12.65
N LYS A 110 8.25 0.61 -12.12
CA LYS A 110 7.37 -0.50 -12.51
C LYS A 110 5.94 -0.32 -11.99
N ILE A 111 5.78 0.29 -10.82
CA ILE A 111 4.48 0.62 -10.24
C ILE A 111 3.79 1.70 -11.10
N ARG A 112 4.49 2.77 -11.45
CA ARG A 112 3.95 3.85 -12.30
C ARG A 112 3.52 3.36 -13.70
N ASN A 113 4.14 2.30 -14.20
CA ASN A 113 3.83 1.69 -15.50
C ASN A 113 2.73 0.61 -15.46
N GLN A 114 2.06 0.40 -14.32
CA GLN A 114 0.89 -0.47 -14.26
C GLN A 114 -0.31 0.15 -14.99
N PRO A 115 -1.32 -0.64 -15.38
CA PRO A 115 -2.54 -0.14 -16.03
C PRO A 115 -3.46 0.55 -15.02
N TRP A 116 -3.04 1.72 -14.54
CA TRP A 116 -3.86 2.59 -13.71
C TRP A 116 -5.06 3.08 -14.53
N LEU A 117 -6.17 3.33 -13.84
CA LEU A 117 -7.31 4.02 -14.44
C LEU A 117 -6.87 5.45 -14.77
N ASP A 118 -7.06 5.86 -16.03
CA ASP A 118 -7.00 7.26 -16.42
C ASP A 118 -8.17 8.01 -15.78
N ASP A 119 -7.94 9.25 -15.35
CA ASP A 119 -8.97 10.18 -14.88
C ASP A 119 -9.86 10.65 -16.05
#